data_AF-A0A397WCG2-F1
#
_entry.id   AF-A0A397WCG2-F1
#
_cell.length_a   1.000
_cell.length_b   1.000
_cell.length_c   1.000
_cell.angle_alpha   90.00
_cell.angle_beta   90.00
_cell.angle_gamma   90.00
#
_symmetry.space_group_name_H-M   'P 1'
#
loop_
_entity.id
_entity.type
_entity.pdbx_description
1 polymer ?
#
loop_
_entity_poly.entity_id
_entity_poly.type
_entity_poly.pdbx_seq_one_letter_code
_entity_poly.pdbx_strand_id
1 'polypeptide(L)'
;MKKCWHTEPEQRPTASEVYEIFSEWQNNECILLELSESDKKPQNIRNEEMQINIDSLYKSKFISFNSAYQDSNLYKLDMPDIVD
;
A
#
# COMPACT_ATOMS: atom_id res chain seq x y z
N MET A 1 -4.50 7.28 11.38
CA MET A 1 -5.00 6.52 10.21
C MET A 1 -6.51 6.34 10.14
N LYS A 2 -7.25 6.10 11.24
CA LYS A 2 -8.71 5.84 11.19
C LYS A 2 -9.53 6.83 10.33
N LYS A 3 -9.26 8.13 10.43
CA LYS A 3 -9.91 9.17 9.61
C LYS A 3 -9.65 9.02 8.11
N CYS A 4 -8.46 8.57 7.71
CA CYS A 4 -8.11 8.34 6.31
C CYS A 4 -8.87 7.17 5.68
N TRP A 5 -9.48 6.30 6.50
CA TRP A 5 -10.26 5.15 6.06
C TRP A 5 -11.76 5.35 6.30
N HIS A 6 -12.22 6.60 6.37
CA HIS A 6 -13.64 6.86 6.47
C HIS A 6 -14.39 6.29 5.25
N THR A 7 -15.56 5.67 5.48
CA THR A 7 -16.37 5.07 4.41
C THR A 7 -16.72 6.13 3.36
N GLU A 8 -17.28 7.24 3.82
CA GLU A 8 -17.57 8.40 2.97
C GLU A 8 -16.29 9.13 2.56
N PRO A 9 -16.01 9.30 1.25
CA PRO A 9 -14.81 9.96 0.76
C PRO A 9 -14.69 11.42 1.21
N GLU A 10 -15.79 12.18 1.28
CA GLU A 10 -15.72 13.60 1.66
C GLU A 10 -15.33 13.82 3.12
N GLN A 11 -15.42 12.78 3.95
CA GLN A 11 -15.02 12.85 5.36
C GLN A 11 -13.56 12.44 5.60
N ARG A 12 -12.86 11.98 4.54
CA ARG A 12 -11.43 11.71 4.63
C ARG A 12 -10.68 13.03 4.61
N PRO A 13 -9.59 13.16 5.36
CA PRO A 13 -8.73 14.32 5.26
C PRO A 13 -8.13 14.42 3.86
N THR A 14 -7.94 15.64 3.41
CA THR A 14 -7.19 15.97 2.21
C THR A 14 -5.72 15.64 2.38
N ALA A 15 -4.99 15.52 1.27
CA ALA A 15 -3.55 15.31 1.32
C ALA A 15 -2.80 16.43 2.07
N SER A 16 -3.29 17.67 1.99
CA SER A 16 -2.70 18.81 2.71
C SER A 16 -2.85 18.67 4.22
N GLU A 17 -4.06 18.34 4.71
CA GLU A 17 -4.31 18.16 6.14
C GLU A 17 -3.47 16.99 6.70
N VAL A 18 -3.32 15.90 5.93
CA VAL A 18 -2.45 14.78 6.33
C VAL A 18 -0.98 15.22 6.39
N TYR A 19 -0.53 16.03 5.43
CA TYR A 19 0.83 16.56 5.42
C TYR A 19 1.11 17.46 6.63
N GLU A 20 0.17 18.32 7.02
CA GLU A 20 0.30 19.17 8.20
C GLU A 20 0.43 18.34 9.48
N ILE A 21 -0.42 17.32 9.65
CA ILE A 21 -0.35 16.40 10.80
C ILE A 21 1.04 15.72 10.87
N PHE A 22 1.55 15.21 9.76
CA PHE A 22 2.87 14.57 9.76
C PHE A 22 4.01 15.57 10.01
N SER A 23 3.87 16.81 9.54
CA SER A 23 4.85 17.88 9.79
C SER A 23 4.92 18.24 11.28
N GLU A 24 3.79 18.23 11.99
CA GLU A 24 3.74 18.41 13.45
C GLU A 24 4.43 17.25 14.18
N TRP A 25 4.20 16.01 13.73
CA TRP A 25 4.77 14.82 14.36
C TRP A 25 6.28 14.71 14.15
N GLN A 26 6.80 15.18 13.02
CA GLN A 26 8.21 15.06 12.64
C GLN A 26 9.17 15.67 13.67
N ASN A 27 8.72 16.66 14.45
CA ASN A 27 9.53 17.34 15.45
C ASN A 27 9.07 17.05 16.89
N ASN A 28 8.10 16.16 17.09
CA ASN A 28 7.57 15.83 18.41
C ASN A 28 8.23 14.54 18.93
N GLU A 29 9.25 14.69 19.77
CA GLU A 29 10.01 13.56 20.33
C GLU A 29 9.12 12.52 21.02
N CYS A 30 8.08 12.93 21.75
CA CYS A 30 7.18 11.99 22.42
C CYS A 30 6.42 11.10 21.44
N ILE A 31 5.91 11.69 20.34
CA ILE A 31 5.19 10.94 19.30
C ILE A 31 6.15 9.99 18.58
N LEU A 32 7.36 10.46 18.25
CA LEU A 32 8.36 9.63 17.58
C LEU A 32 8.77 8.43 18.45
N LEU A 33 8.93 8.64 19.76
CA LEU A 33 9.22 7.56 20.70
C LEU A 33 8.08 6.53 20.74
N GLU A 34 6.82 6.96 20.90
CA GLU A 34 5.65 6.08 20.91
C GLU A 34 5.52 5.24 19.63
N LEU A 35 5.75 5.87 18.46
CA LEU A 35 5.76 5.18 17.17
C LEU A 35 6.88 4.14 17.09
N SER A 36 8.09 4.50 17.51
CA SER A 36 9.24 3.59 17.50
C SER A 36 9.06 2.35 18.38
N GLU A 37 8.31 2.49 19.47
CA GLU A 37 7.99 1.38 20.36
C GLU A 37 6.92 0.45 19.77
N SER A 38 5.96 1.01 19.04
CA SER A 38 4.93 0.26 18.34
C SER A 38 5.47 -0.54 17.14
N ASP A 39 6.53 -0.02 16.49
CA ASP A 39 7.21 -0.70 15.38
C ASP A 39 8.10 -1.88 15.82
N LYS A 40 8.30 -2.08 17.13
CA LYS A 40 8.97 -3.26 17.65
C LYS A 40 8.12 -4.49 17.30
N LYS A 41 8.52 -5.18 16.22
CA LYS A 41 7.92 -6.41 15.71
C LYS A 41 7.58 -7.36 16.88
N PRO A 42 6.37 -7.96 16.95
CA PRO A 42 6.10 -8.99 17.94
C PRO A 42 7.10 -10.13 17.72
N GLN A 43 8.09 -10.22 18.62
CA GLN A 43 9.06 -11.30 18.66
C GLN A 43 8.38 -12.53 19.24
N ASN A 44 7.47 -13.16 18.49
CA ASN A 44 7.07 -14.57 18.60
C ASN A 44 5.74 -14.84 17.87
N ILE A 45 5.73 -14.83 16.53
CA ILE A 45 4.94 -15.82 15.77
C ILE A 45 5.76 -16.17 14.53
N ARG A 46 6.89 -16.86 14.71
CA ARG A 46 7.44 -17.69 13.64
C ARG A 46 6.56 -18.95 13.60
N ASN A 47 5.36 -18.81 13.03
CA ASN A 47 4.58 -19.99 12.68
C ASN A 47 5.24 -20.57 11.43
N GLU A 48 5.96 -21.67 11.59
CA GLU A 48 6.67 -22.38 10.50
C GLU A 48 5.72 -22.81 9.37
N GLU A 49 4.39 -22.77 9.59
CA GLU A 49 3.37 -23.02 8.58
C GLU A 49 3.02 -21.81 7.68
N MET A 50 3.44 -20.59 8.00
CA MET A 50 3.10 -19.37 7.22
C MET A 50 4.08 -19.09 6.08
N GLN A 51 4.91 -20.08 5.70
CA GLN A 51 5.72 -20.04 4.48
C GLN A 51 4.96 -20.50 3.23
N ILE A 52 3.62 -20.63 3.29
CA ILE A 52 2.79 -20.74 2.09
C ILE A 52 2.75 -19.37 1.41
N ASN A 53 3.83 -19.09 0.68
CA ASN A 53 3.94 -18.18 -0.45
C ASN A 53 2.94 -17.01 -0.46
N ILE A 54 3.19 -16.03 0.41
CA ILE A 54 2.45 -14.75 0.46
C ILE A 54 2.47 -14.06 -0.91
N ASP A 55 3.50 -14.30 -1.74
CA ASP A 55 3.55 -13.76 -3.10
C ASP A 55 2.39 -14.25 -3.97
N SER A 56 1.84 -15.44 -3.71
CA SER A 56 0.68 -15.97 -4.46
C SER A 56 -0.64 -15.29 -4.09
N LEU A 57 -0.76 -14.75 -2.88
CA LEU A 57 -1.94 -14.01 -2.41
C LEU A 57 -1.90 -12.53 -2.84
N TYR A 58 -0.70 -11.98 -2.99
CA TYR A 58 -0.50 -10.57 -3.36
C TYR A 58 -0.24 -10.34 -4.85
N LYS A 59 0.09 -11.38 -5.62
CA LYS A 59 0.13 -11.27 -7.09
C LYS A 59 -1.28 -11.35 -7.65
N SER A 60 -1.65 -10.32 -8.41
CA SER A 60 -2.80 -10.39 -9.31
C SER A 60 -2.65 -11.64 -10.20
N LYS A 61 -3.66 -12.50 -10.23
CA LYS A 61 -3.71 -13.58 -11.22
C LYS A 61 -3.64 -12.93 -12.60
N PHE A 62 -2.68 -13.34 -13.42
CA PHE A 62 -2.59 -12.90 -14.80
C PHE A 62 -3.89 -13.29 -15.51
N ILE A 63 -4.69 -12.31 -15.90
CA ILE A 63 -5.87 -12.56 -16.73
C ILE A 63 -5.32 -12.86 -18.12
N SER A 64 -5.48 -14.10 -18.58
CA SER A 64 -5.13 -14.46 -19.94
C SER A 64 -5.92 -13.57 -20.91
N PHE A 65 -5.20 -12.92 -21.83
CA PHE A 65 -5.80 -12.10 -22.87
C PHE A 65 -6.72 -12.99 -23.72
N ASN A 66 -8.03 -12.83 -23.56
CA ASN A 66 -9.00 -13.47 -24.44
C ASN A 66 -9.13 -12.61 -25.70
N SER A 67 -8.59 -13.10 -26.82
CA SER A 67 -8.65 -12.42 -28.12
C SER A 67 -10.08 -12.25 -28.66
N ALA A 68 -11.10 -12.80 -28.00
CA ALA A 68 -12.50 -12.69 -28.41
C ALA A 68 -13.12 -11.29 -28.22
N TYR A 69 -12.50 -10.40 -27.42
CA TYR A 69 -12.94 -9.01 -27.28
C TYR A 69 -11.83 -8.07 -27.75
N GLN A 70 -11.83 -7.76 -29.05
CA GLN A 70 -11.15 -6.57 -29.55
C GLN A 70 -11.97 -5.34 -29.12
N ASP A 71 -11.87 -4.94 -27.85
CA ASP A 71 -12.20 -3.57 -27.48
C ASP A 71 -10.95 -2.71 -27.71
N SER A 72 -11.07 -1.85 -28.71
CA SER A 72 -10.02 -0.99 -29.23
C SER A 72 -9.56 -0.01 -28.16
N ASN A 73 -8.25 -0.03 -27.85
CA ASN A 73 -7.41 1.06 -27.27
C ASN A 73 -6.40 0.60 -26.19
N LEU A 74 -6.33 -0.68 -25.84
CA LEU A 74 -5.32 -1.20 -24.89
C LEU A 74 -3.87 -1.21 -25.43
N TYR A 75 -3.67 -1.01 -26.72
CA TYR A 75 -2.36 -0.99 -27.40
C TYR A 75 -1.60 0.33 -27.29
N LYS A 76 -1.94 1.21 -26.33
CA LYS A 76 -1.35 2.55 -26.22
C LYS A 76 -0.51 2.79 -24.97
N LEU A 77 -0.29 1.77 -24.15
CA LEU A 77 0.64 1.85 -23.03
C LEU A 77 1.94 1.13 -23.43
N ASP A 78 2.76 1.81 -24.22
CA ASP A 78 4.16 1.42 -24.39
C ASP A 78 4.85 1.58 -23.03
N MET A 79 5.12 0.46 -22.36
CA MET A 79 6.01 0.44 -21.21
C MET A 79 7.44 0.53 -21.75
N PRO A 80 8.23 1.55 -21.38
CA PRO A 80 9.59 1.67 -21.90
C PRO A 80 10.45 0.51 -21.41
N ASP A 81 11.24 -0.04 -22.33
CA ASP A 81 12.24 -1.06 -22.02
C ASP A 81 13.18 -0.56 -20.91
N ILE A 82 13.29 -1.34 -19.84
CA ILE A 82 14.33 -1.15 -18.84
C ILE A 82 15.61 -1.68 -19.48
N VAL A 83 16.51 -0.76 -19.86
CA VAL A 83 17.85 -1.09 -20.34
C VAL A 83 18.73 -1.40 -19.13
N ASP A 84 19.37 -2.57 -19.12
CA ASP A 84 20.35 -3.01 -18.11
C ASP A 84 21.60 -2.11 -18.03
#